data_AF-A0A529LK00-F1
#
_entry.id   AF-A0A529LK00-F1
#
_cell.length_a   1.000
_cell.length_b   1.000
_cell.length_c   1.000
_cell.angle_alpha   90.00
_cell.angle_beta   90.00
_cell.angle_gamma   90.00
#
_symmetry.space_group_name_H-M   'P 1'
#
loop_
_entity.id
_entity.type
_entity.pdbx_description
1 polymer ?
#
loop_
_entity_poly.entity_id
_entity_poly.type
_entity_poly.pdbx_seq_one_letter_code
_entity_poly.pdbx_strand_id
1 'polypeptide(L)'
;MGSLSQASGNSSTALGTGTVANSFGTAVGSTSQATGGNATAMGAGSNASGGNSIALGVVSQATGANSLAAGNGANASGVSGVAVGNAARA
;
A
#
# COMPACT_ATOMS: atom_id res chain seq x y z
N MET A 1 10.54 12.23 5.70
CA MET A 1 9.80 13.10 4.75
C MET A 1 10.52 13.09 3.42
N GLY A 2 9.81 13.07 2.29
CA GLY A 2 10.42 13.04 0.95
C GLY A 2 9.88 14.14 0.05
N SER A 3 10.55 14.43 -1.07
CA SER A 3 10.03 15.38 -2.05
C SER A 3 8.69 14.89 -2.59
N LEU A 4 7.65 15.74 -2.60
CA LEU A 4 6.29 15.38 -3.06
C LEU A 4 5.58 14.30 -2.22
N SER A 5 6.03 13.97 -1.01
CA SER A 5 5.28 13.07 -0.11
C SER A 5 4.01 13.75 0.39
N GLN A 6 2.86 13.08 0.27
CA GLN A 6 1.54 13.56 0.65
C GLN A 6 0.94 12.68 1.75
N ALA A 7 1.03 13.13 2.99
CA ALA A 7 0.30 12.56 4.14
C ALA A 7 -0.96 13.41 4.38
N SER A 8 -1.98 13.22 3.54
CA SER A 8 -3.13 14.15 3.46
C SER A 8 -4.29 13.78 4.39
N GLY A 9 -4.26 12.59 4.99
CA GLY A 9 -5.32 12.12 5.88
C GLY A 9 -4.99 12.24 7.38
N ASN A 10 -6.02 12.16 8.22
CA ASN A 10 -5.86 12.16 9.68
C ASN A 10 -4.95 11.00 10.12
N SER A 11 -3.97 11.28 10.98
CA SER A 11 -2.97 10.31 11.47
C SER A 11 -2.26 9.50 10.38
N SER A 12 -2.07 10.08 9.19
CA SER A 12 -1.39 9.41 8.07
C SER A 12 0.12 9.57 8.13
N THR A 13 0.85 8.63 7.53
CA THR A 13 2.32 8.67 7.42
C THR A 13 2.74 8.47 5.98
N ALA A 14 3.50 9.41 5.41
CA ALA A 14 4.06 9.30 4.06
C ALA A 14 5.58 9.53 4.09
N LEU A 15 6.36 8.51 3.70
CA LEU A 15 7.83 8.54 3.72
C LEU A 15 8.43 8.05 2.41
N GLY A 16 8.96 8.97 1.60
CA GLY A 16 9.60 8.68 0.33
C GLY A 16 9.27 9.75 -0.70
N THR A 17 9.92 9.74 -1.85
CA THR A 17 9.59 10.68 -2.94
C THR A 17 8.26 10.28 -3.59
N GLY A 18 7.33 11.23 -3.75
CA GLY A 18 6.05 11.02 -4.43
C GLY A 18 5.13 10.00 -3.76
N THR A 19 5.26 9.78 -2.44
CA THR A 19 4.38 8.88 -1.69
C THR A 19 3.03 9.52 -1.39
N VAL A 20 1.97 8.71 -1.31
CA VAL A 20 0.62 9.18 -0.97
C VAL A 20 0.03 8.30 0.13
N ALA A 21 -0.39 8.92 1.22
CA ALA A 21 -1.11 8.27 2.31
C ALA A 21 -2.39 9.05 2.63
N ASN A 22 -3.55 8.36 2.58
CA ASN A 22 -4.85 8.88 2.98
C ASN A 22 -5.11 8.65 4.49
N SER A 23 -6.33 8.90 4.97
CA SER A 23 -6.67 8.83 6.41
C SER A 23 -6.34 7.48 7.04
N PHE A 24 -5.60 7.54 8.14
CA PHE A 24 -5.03 6.41 8.86
C PHE A 24 -4.12 5.52 8.01
N GLY A 25 -3.69 6.01 6.84
CA GLY A 25 -2.84 5.28 5.92
C GLY A 25 -1.35 5.43 6.23
N THR A 26 -0.57 4.41 5.92
CA THR A 26 0.89 4.43 6.03
C THR A 26 1.53 4.07 4.70
N ALA A 27 2.25 4.99 4.08
CA ALA A 27 2.96 4.81 2.82
C ALA A 27 4.48 5.03 3.00
N VAL A 28 5.29 4.00 2.74
CA VAL A 28 6.75 4.05 2.88
C VAL A 28 7.45 3.50 1.64
N GLY A 29 8.41 4.23 1.08
CA GLY A 29 9.16 3.87 -0.14
C GLY A 29 8.77 4.75 -1.34
N SER A 30 9.68 4.99 -2.28
CA SER A 30 9.40 5.87 -3.44
C SER A 30 8.11 5.48 -4.17
N THR A 31 7.24 6.45 -4.44
CA THR A 31 5.95 6.29 -5.13
C THR A 31 5.00 5.23 -4.53
N SER A 32 5.13 4.93 -3.23
CA SER A 32 4.17 4.08 -2.53
C SER A 32 2.83 4.80 -2.30
N GLN A 33 1.74 4.04 -2.37
CA GLN A 33 0.38 4.58 -2.35
C GLN A 33 -0.48 3.79 -1.35
N ALA A 34 -0.78 4.40 -0.21
CA ALA A 34 -1.76 3.93 0.76
C ALA A 34 -3.04 4.80 0.65
N THR A 35 -3.79 4.59 -0.42
CA THR A 35 -4.95 5.43 -0.77
C THR A 35 -6.27 4.90 -0.22
N GLY A 36 -6.33 3.61 0.16
CA GLY A 36 -7.45 3.07 0.92
C GLY A 36 -7.50 3.64 2.35
N GLY A 37 -8.69 3.74 2.93
CA GLY A 37 -8.83 4.11 4.34
C GLY A 37 -8.18 3.06 5.24
N ASN A 38 -7.33 3.48 6.18
CA ASN A 38 -6.55 2.57 7.04
C ASN A 38 -5.71 1.54 6.25
N ALA A 39 -5.18 1.95 5.10
CA ALA A 39 -4.34 1.10 4.26
C ALA A 39 -2.85 1.24 4.60
N THR A 40 -2.06 0.19 4.37
CA THR A 40 -0.61 0.21 4.57
C THR A 40 0.11 -0.21 3.30
N ALA A 41 0.95 0.66 2.74
CA ALA A 41 1.78 0.41 1.57
C ALA A 41 3.26 0.59 1.92
N MET A 42 4.03 -0.50 1.90
CA MET A 42 5.45 -0.48 2.27
C MET A 42 6.30 -1.13 1.19
N GLY A 43 7.10 -0.31 0.49
CA GLY A 43 7.96 -0.71 -0.62
C GLY A 43 7.83 0.26 -1.79
N ALA A 44 8.87 0.37 -2.61
CA ALA A 44 8.84 1.24 -3.78
C ALA A 44 7.74 0.80 -4.76
N GLY A 45 6.86 1.73 -5.14
CA GLY A 45 5.72 1.46 -6.02
C GLY A 45 4.64 0.53 -5.45
N SER A 46 4.66 0.23 -4.14
CA SER A 46 3.58 -0.53 -3.50
C SER A 46 2.24 0.23 -3.56
N ASN A 47 1.13 -0.48 -3.73
CA ASN A 47 -0.20 0.08 -3.87
C ASN A 47 -1.20 -0.65 -2.96
N ALA A 48 -1.63 0.00 -1.89
CA ALA A 48 -2.70 -0.43 -0.99
C ALA A 48 -3.90 0.51 -1.17
N SER A 49 -4.74 0.21 -2.17
CA SER A 49 -5.91 1.03 -2.53
C SER A 49 -7.23 0.50 -1.96
N GLY A 50 -7.26 -0.75 -1.47
CA GLY A 50 -8.42 -1.29 -0.77
C GLY A 50 -8.56 -0.70 0.65
N GLY A 51 -9.79 -0.53 1.14
CA GLY A 51 -9.99 -0.19 2.55
C GLY A 51 -9.44 -1.30 3.46
N ASN A 52 -8.73 -0.93 4.53
CA ASN A 52 -8.04 -1.85 5.43
C ASN A 52 -7.06 -2.81 4.74
N SER A 53 -6.54 -2.45 3.55
CA SER A 53 -5.62 -3.29 2.79
C SER A 53 -4.16 -3.10 3.21
N ILE A 54 -3.34 -4.13 2.98
CA ILE A 54 -1.91 -4.11 3.32
C ILE A 54 -1.10 -4.61 2.12
N ALA A 55 -0.28 -3.75 1.53
CA ALA A 55 0.67 -4.06 0.46
C ALA A 55 2.10 -3.94 0.98
N LEU A 56 2.82 -5.06 1.09
CA LEU A 56 4.20 -5.14 1.59
C LEU A 56 5.11 -5.72 0.50
N GLY A 57 6.04 -4.93 0.00
CA GLY A 57 6.97 -5.33 -1.06
C GLY A 57 7.07 -4.30 -2.17
N VAL A 58 8.14 -4.37 -2.96
CA VAL A 58 8.26 -3.53 -4.17
C VAL A 58 7.18 -3.96 -5.16
N VAL A 59 6.43 -2.98 -5.70
CA VAL A 59 5.32 -3.15 -6.65
C VAL A 59 4.22 -4.15 -6.22
N SER A 60 4.05 -4.39 -4.92
CA SER A 60 2.91 -5.17 -4.39
C SER A 60 1.59 -4.41 -4.54
N GLN A 61 0.49 -5.12 -4.71
CA GLN A 61 -0.84 -4.58 -5.01
C GLN A 61 -1.89 -5.22 -4.10
N ALA A 62 -2.40 -4.48 -3.13
CA ALA A 62 -3.52 -4.88 -2.28
C ALA A 62 -4.72 -3.96 -2.61
N THR A 63 -5.46 -4.33 -3.67
CA THR A 63 -6.55 -3.49 -4.21
C THR A 63 -7.94 -3.91 -3.73
N GLY A 64 -8.07 -5.13 -3.21
CA GLY A 64 -9.31 -5.59 -2.56
C GLY A 64 -9.48 -5.01 -1.16
N ALA A 65 -10.72 -4.79 -0.72
CA ALA A 65 -10.98 -4.45 0.69
C ALA A 65 -10.51 -5.58 1.62
N ASN A 66 -9.93 -5.26 2.77
CA ASN A 66 -9.39 -6.21 3.74
C ASN A 66 -8.33 -7.17 3.16
N SER A 67 -7.68 -6.81 2.04
CA SER A 67 -6.71 -7.67 1.37
C SER A 67 -5.28 -7.52 1.92
N LEU A 68 -4.47 -8.57 1.74
CA LEU A 68 -3.05 -8.60 2.08
C LEU A 68 -2.23 -9.08 0.88
N ALA A 69 -1.35 -8.22 0.36
CA ALA A 69 -0.37 -8.57 -0.66
C ALA A 69 1.04 -8.41 -0.07
N ALA A 70 1.70 -9.52 0.27
CA ALA A 70 3.03 -9.52 0.87
C ALA A 70 4.05 -10.27 -0.01
N GLY A 71 4.91 -9.51 -0.68
CA GLY A 71 5.95 -10.02 -1.58
C GLY A 71 6.21 -9.05 -2.75
N ASN A 72 7.40 -9.09 -3.35
CA ASN A 72 7.66 -8.34 -4.57
C ASN A 72 6.69 -8.77 -5.67
N GLY A 73 5.89 -7.83 -6.18
CA GLY A 73 4.88 -8.09 -7.21
C GLY A 73 3.67 -8.92 -6.76
N ALA A 74 3.48 -9.17 -5.46
CA ALA A 74 2.28 -9.86 -4.97
C ALA A 74 1.01 -9.04 -5.30
N ASN A 75 -0.09 -9.71 -5.67
CA ASN A 75 -1.35 -9.07 -6.05
C ASN A 75 -2.54 -9.73 -5.35
N ALA A 76 -3.14 -9.04 -4.39
CA ALA A 76 -4.38 -9.42 -3.73
C ALA A 76 -5.49 -8.45 -4.15
N SER A 77 -6.25 -8.85 -5.17
CA SER A 77 -7.30 -8.00 -5.77
C SER A 77 -8.71 -8.37 -5.31
N GLY A 78 -8.89 -9.60 -4.82
CA GLY A 78 -10.13 -10.05 -4.20
C GLY A 78 -10.39 -9.37 -2.84
N VAL A 79 -11.67 -9.17 -2.50
CA VAL A 79 -12.08 -8.81 -1.13
C VAL A 79 -11.61 -9.91 -0.18
N SER A 80 -10.94 -9.52 0.89
CA SER A 80 -10.28 -10.43 1.84
C SER A 80 -9.24 -11.36 1.21
N GLY A 81 -8.75 -11.04 0.00
CA GLY A 81 -7.73 -11.80 -0.70
C GLY A 81 -6.38 -11.74 0.02
N VAL A 82 -5.66 -12.86 0.05
CA VAL A 82 -4.34 -12.96 0.69
C VAL A 82 -3.35 -13.57 -0.29
N ALA A 83 -2.43 -12.74 -0.80
CA ALA A 83 -1.34 -13.13 -1.68
C ALA A 83 -0.01 -12.97 -0.95
N VAL A 84 0.66 -14.09 -0.62
CA VAL A 84 1.96 -14.08 0.06
C VAL A 84 3.00 -14.81 -0.78
N GLY A 85 4.09 -14.13 -1.10
CA GLY A 85 5.18 -14.64 -1.94
C GLY A 85 5.50 -13.73 -3.13
N ASN A 86 6.65 -13.96 -3.76
CA ASN A 86 7.01 -13.23 -4.98
C ASN A 86 6.01 -13.54 -6.10
N ALA A 87 5.42 -12.50 -6.69
CA ALA A 87 4.40 -12.59 -7.75
C ALA A 87 3.16 -13.44 -7.39
N ALA A 88 2.88 -13.69 -6.10
CA ALA A 88 1.69 -14.42 -5.66
C ALA A 88 0.40 -13.67 -6.05
N ARG A 89 -0.71 -14.42 -6.24
CA ARG A 89 -2.01 -13.87 -6.66
C ARG A 89 -3.16 -14.40 -5.81
N ALA A 90 -4.12 -13.53 -5.48
CA ALA A 90 -5.36 -13.85 -4.77
C ALA A 90 -6.54 -12.98 -5.23
#